data_AF-A0A7K2ZLC0-F1
#
_entry.id   AF-A0A7K2ZLC0-F1
#
_cell.length_a   1.000
_cell.length_b   1.000
_cell.length_c   1.000
_cell.angle_alpha   90.00
_cell.angle_beta   90.00
_cell.angle_gamma   90.00
#
_symmetry.space_group_name_H-M   'P 1'
#
loop_
_entity.id
_entity.type
_entity.pdbx_description
1 polymer ?
#
loop_
_entity_poly.entity_id
_entity_poly.type
_entity_poly.pdbx_seq_one_letter_code
_entity_poly.pdbx_strand_id
1 'polypeptide(L)'
;RARDEVAAVWRVAELPSRHGRDTGQIIEAAATGELGALLVAGVGVEDLPDPARALKALDEVGFLVSLELRPSEVTARADVVFPVAAVAEKSGTFLNWEGRVRMFQAALKPEQMPRTLAPVDSRVLHMLADAMDVHFALPDLTAARRELDRLGGW
;
A
#
# COMPACT_ATOMS: atom_id res chain seq x y z
N ARG A 1 -17.73 -0.29 -18.92
CA ARG A 1 -18.38 0.91 -18.34
C ARG A 1 -17.59 1.44 -17.15
N ALA A 2 -17.67 0.84 -15.94
CA ALA A 2 -16.90 1.30 -14.77
C ALA A 2 -15.39 1.47 -15.05
N ARG A 3 -14.77 0.48 -15.69
CA ARG A 3 -13.36 0.52 -16.08
C ARG A 3 -13.03 1.71 -17.00
N ASP A 4 -13.87 1.94 -18.00
CA ASP A 4 -13.66 2.99 -19.01
C ASP A 4 -13.85 4.37 -18.38
N GLU A 5 -14.79 4.50 -17.43
CA GLU A 5 -15.01 5.71 -16.64
C GLU A 5 -13.77 6.03 -15.78
N VAL A 6 -13.18 5.04 -15.10
CA VAL A 6 -11.93 5.24 -14.32
C VAL A 6 -10.75 5.57 -15.22
N ALA A 7 -10.60 4.86 -16.35
CA ALA A 7 -9.54 5.12 -17.31
C ALA A 7 -9.60 6.57 -17.82
N ALA A 8 -10.80 7.08 -18.09
CA ALA A 8 -11.01 8.48 -18.46
C ALA A 8 -10.64 9.46 -17.33
N VAL A 9 -11.04 9.18 -16.08
CA VAL A 9 -10.71 10.03 -14.92
C VAL A 9 -9.20 10.08 -14.68
N TRP A 10 -8.53 8.93 -14.71
CA TRP A 10 -7.08 8.81 -14.52
C TRP A 10 -6.27 9.13 -15.78
N ARG A 11 -6.93 9.41 -16.91
CA ARG A 11 -6.32 9.78 -18.19
C ARG A 11 -5.34 8.73 -18.70
N VAL A 12 -5.69 7.45 -18.51
CA VAL A 12 -4.94 6.31 -19.05
C VAL A 12 -5.70 5.72 -20.23
N ALA A 13 -4.98 5.16 -21.20
CA ALA A 13 -5.58 4.61 -22.42
C ALA A 13 -6.53 3.44 -22.10
N GLU A 14 -6.10 2.56 -21.22
CA GLU A 14 -6.88 1.43 -20.75
C GLU A 14 -6.42 0.98 -19.36
N LEU A 15 -7.30 0.29 -18.65
CA LEU A 15 -6.97 -0.43 -17.43
C LEU A 15 -6.96 -1.95 -17.70
N PRO A 16 -6.21 -2.73 -16.90
CA PRO A 16 -6.19 -4.18 -17.05
C PRO A 16 -7.60 -4.79 -17.08
N SER A 17 -7.81 -5.68 -18.05
CA SER A 17 -9.09 -6.35 -18.25
C SER A 17 -9.24 -7.64 -17.44
N ARG A 18 -8.12 -8.27 -17.08
CA ARG A 18 -8.06 -9.49 -16.27
C ARG A 18 -8.18 -9.15 -14.79
N HIS A 19 -8.79 -10.05 -14.03
CA HIS A 19 -8.79 -9.96 -12.58
C HIS A 19 -7.37 -10.09 -12.03
N GLY A 20 -7.05 -9.27 -11.04
CA GLY A 20 -5.81 -9.40 -10.28
C GLY A 20 -5.79 -10.70 -9.48
N ARG A 21 -4.58 -11.11 -9.09
CA ARG A 21 -4.40 -12.25 -8.18
C ARG A 21 -4.92 -11.90 -6.78
N ASP A 22 -5.60 -12.83 -6.13
CA ASP A 22 -5.87 -12.73 -4.69
C ASP A 22 -4.59 -12.99 -3.87
N THR A 23 -4.64 -12.75 -2.55
CA THR A 23 -3.46 -12.92 -1.68
C THR A 23 -2.87 -14.33 -1.75
N GLY A 24 -3.69 -15.38 -1.79
CA GLY A 24 -3.20 -16.76 -1.88
C GLY A 24 -2.50 -17.01 -3.22
N GLN A 25 -3.09 -16.53 -4.31
CA GLN A 25 -2.50 -16.59 -5.64
C GLN A 25 -1.21 -15.77 -5.75
N ILE A 26 -1.09 -14.63 -5.06
CA ILE A 26 0.14 -13.84 -4.99
C ILE A 26 1.25 -14.63 -4.28
N ILE A 27 0.94 -15.23 -3.13
CA ILE A 27 1.89 -16.05 -2.37
C ILE A 27 2.37 -17.25 -3.19
N GLU A 28 1.45 -17.97 -3.84
CA GLU A 28 1.81 -19.10 -4.71
C GLU A 28 2.65 -18.66 -5.91
N ALA A 29 2.29 -17.56 -6.57
CA ALA A 29 3.01 -17.05 -7.72
C ALA A 29 4.42 -16.54 -7.35
N ALA A 30 4.59 -15.92 -6.18
CA ALA A 30 5.90 -15.54 -5.67
C ALA A 30 6.77 -16.78 -5.36
N ALA A 31 6.20 -17.77 -4.68
CA ALA A 31 6.90 -19.00 -4.31
C ALA A 31 7.08 -20.02 -5.46
N THR A 32 6.60 -19.70 -6.66
CA THR A 32 6.86 -20.46 -7.90
C THR A 32 7.68 -19.66 -8.90
N GLY A 33 8.05 -18.42 -8.56
CA GLY A 33 8.81 -17.51 -9.42
C GLY A 33 8.00 -16.89 -10.56
N GLU A 34 6.68 -17.08 -10.62
CA GLU A 34 5.81 -16.36 -11.56
C GLU A 34 5.76 -14.85 -11.28
N LEU A 35 5.88 -14.45 -10.00
CA LEU A 35 6.08 -13.06 -9.59
C LEU A 35 7.53 -12.86 -9.19
N GLY A 36 8.20 -11.91 -9.85
CA GLY A 36 9.59 -11.55 -9.55
C GLY A 36 9.75 -10.56 -8.40
N ALA A 37 8.67 -9.91 -7.96
CA ALA A 37 8.73 -8.92 -6.89
C ALA A 37 7.44 -8.85 -6.06
N LEU A 38 7.57 -8.46 -4.80
CA LEU A 38 6.48 -8.17 -3.88
C LEU A 38 6.66 -6.80 -3.21
N LEU A 39 5.55 -6.08 -3.05
CA LEU A 39 5.43 -4.89 -2.23
C LEU A 39 4.43 -5.19 -1.11
N VAL A 40 4.91 -5.26 0.12
CA VAL A 40 4.10 -5.65 1.29
C VAL A 40 3.93 -4.45 2.22
N ALA A 41 2.69 -4.18 2.64
CA ALA A 41 2.38 -3.07 3.54
C ALA A 41 1.33 -3.51 4.57
N GLY A 42 1.68 -3.52 5.85
CA GLY A 42 0.74 -3.76 6.95
C GLY A 42 0.10 -5.15 6.99
N VAL A 43 0.79 -6.18 6.48
CA VAL A 43 0.36 -7.59 6.53
C VAL A 43 1.49 -8.43 7.14
N GLY A 44 1.18 -9.14 8.22
CA GLY A 44 2.05 -10.15 8.82
C GLY A 44 1.84 -11.52 8.19
N VAL A 45 2.84 -12.40 8.29
CA VAL A 45 2.71 -13.80 7.84
C VAL A 45 1.69 -14.56 8.71
N GLU A 46 1.56 -14.14 9.97
CA GLU A 46 0.59 -14.65 10.95
C GLU A 46 -0.87 -14.31 10.62
N ASP A 47 -1.09 -13.30 9.77
CA ASP A 47 -2.43 -12.92 9.31
C ASP A 47 -2.95 -13.85 8.19
N LEU A 48 -2.06 -14.69 7.64
CA LEU A 48 -2.35 -15.51 6.47
C LEU A 48 -2.76 -16.95 6.84
N PRO A 49 -3.61 -17.61 6.04
CA PRO A 49 -4.07 -18.97 6.32
C PRO A 49 -2.94 -20.02 6.40
N ASP A 50 -1.84 -19.81 5.68
CA ASP A 50 -0.64 -20.66 5.72
C ASP A 50 0.61 -19.78 5.90
N PRO A 51 1.00 -19.49 7.16
CA PRO A 51 2.18 -18.67 7.45
C PRO A 51 3.49 -19.29 6.93
N ALA A 52 3.60 -20.62 6.93
CA ALA A 52 4.81 -21.30 6.47
C ALA A 52 4.99 -21.14 4.95
N ARG A 53 3.89 -21.25 4.18
CA ARG A 53 3.91 -20.99 2.75
C ARG A 53 4.20 -19.53 2.44
N ALA A 54 3.63 -18.60 3.21
CA ALA A 54 3.92 -17.18 3.07
C ALA A 54 5.41 -16.87 3.31
N LEU A 55 5.99 -17.40 4.40
CA LEU A 55 7.42 -17.25 4.69
C LEU A 55 8.28 -17.76 3.53
N LYS A 56 7.98 -18.95 3.01
CA LYS A 56 8.67 -19.51 1.84
C LYS A 56 8.57 -18.59 0.62
N ALA A 57 7.39 -18.01 0.36
CA ALA A 57 7.21 -17.05 -0.73
C ALA A 57 8.06 -15.79 -0.58
N LEU A 58 8.17 -15.27 0.65
CA LEU A 58 9.01 -14.11 0.97
C LEU A 58 10.51 -14.44 0.86
N ASP A 59 10.92 -15.67 1.16
CA ASP A 59 12.31 -16.13 0.99
C ASP A 59 12.68 -16.38 -0.48
N GLU A 60 11.71 -16.76 -1.32
CA GLU A 60 11.94 -17.14 -2.72
C GLU A 60 11.69 -16.03 -3.74
N VAL A 61 10.95 -14.97 -3.37
CA VAL A 61 10.67 -13.86 -4.29
C VAL A 61 11.97 -13.14 -4.65
N GLY A 62 12.14 -12.79 -5.93
CA GLY A 62 13.36 -12.17 -6.41
C GLY A 62 13.63 -10.74 -5.91
N PHE A 63 12.61 -10.03 -5.44
CA PHE A 63 12.73 -8.70 -4.86
C PHE A 63 11.57 -8.38 -3.92
N LEU A 64 11.87 -7.99 -2.68
CA LEU A 64 10.88 -7.71 -1.65
C LEU A 64 11.03 -6.30 -1.07
N VAL A 65 9.97 -5.51 -1.19
CA VAL A 65 9.87 -4.17 -0.58
C VAL A 65 8.83 -4.22 0.54
N SER A 66 9.20 -3.74 1.73
CA SER A 66 8.33 -3.68 2.90
C SER A 66 8.06 -2.24 3.34
N LEU A 67 6.79 -1.86 3.49
CA LEU A 67 6.33 -0.62 4.11
C LEU A 67 5.88 -0.95 5.53
N GLU A 68 6.67 -0.57 6.53
CA GLU A 68 6.53 -1.17 7.85
C GLU A 68 6.76 -0.17 9.00
N LEU A 69 6.06 -0.41 10.11
CA LEU A 69 6.15 0.41 11.33
C LEU A 69 7.24 -0.08 12.29
N ARG A 70 7.52 -1.39 12.29
CA ARG A 70 8.41 -2.08 13.23
C ARG A 70 9.04 -3.33 12.59
N PRO A 71 10.16 -3.84 13.09
CA PRO A 71 10.67 -5.14 12.63
C PRO A 71 9.60 -6.24 12.67
N SER A 72 9.55 -7.02 11.59
CA SER A 72 8.61 -8.12 11.31
C SER A 72 9.30 -9.21 10.47
N GLU A 73 8.67 -10.38 10.36
CA GLU A 73 9.13 -11.48 9.48
C GLU A 73 9.29 -11.04 8.02
N VAL A 74 8.47 -10.08 7.57
CA VAL A 74 8.57 -9.50 6.23
C VAL A 74 9.83 -8.64 6.11
N THR A 75 10.08 -7.73 7.06
CA THR A 75 11.28 -6.89 7.02
C THR A 75 12.58 -7.67 7.16
N ALA A 76 12.56 -8.82 7.85
CA ALA A 76 13.73 -9.68 7.98
C ALA A 76 14.17 -10.29 6.65
N ARG A 77 13.27 -10.32 5.65
CA ARG A 77 13.49 -10.87 4.30
C ARG A 77 13.51 -9.81 3.21
N ALA A 78 13.13 -8.58 3.52
CA ALA A 78 12.98 -7.52 2.54
C ALA A 78 14.33 -6.97 2.09
N ASP A 79 14.49 -6.78 0.78
CA ASP A 79 15.62 -6.08 0.18
C ASP A 79 15.59 -4.58 0.50
N VAL A 80 14.37 -4.01 0.60
CA VAL A 80 14.15 -2.59 0.92
C VAL A 80 13.07 -2.48 1.98
N VAL A 81 13.37 -1.73 3.04
CA VAL A 81 12.40 -1.38 4.08
C VAL A 81 12.17 0.13 4.08
N PHE A 82 10.94 0.54 3.80
CA PHE A 82 10.49 1.92 3.97
C PHE A 82 9.77 2.05 5.32
N PRO A 83 10.34 2.77 6.29
CA PRO A 83 9.63 3.08 7.52
C PRO A 83 8.49 4.05 7.21
N VAL A 84 7.30 3.73 7.72
CA VAL A 84 6.10 4.54 7.50
C VAL A 84 5.47 5.04 8.80
N ALA A 85 4.65 6.08 8.70
CA ALA A 85 3.97 6.67 9.86
C ALA A 85 2.87 5.74 10.40
N ALA A 86 2.85 5.57 11.73
CA ALA A 86 1.78 4.86 12.42
C ALA A 86 0.44 5.64 12.31
N VAL A 87 -0.69 4.97 12.55
CA VAL A 87 -2.02 5.61 12.50
C VAL A 87 -2.11 6.81 13.45
N ALA A 88 -1.51 6.72 14.64
CA ALA A 88 -1.50 7.82 15.61
C ALA A 88 -0.71 9.05 15.12
N GLU A 89 0.17 8.87 14.15
CA GLU A 89 1.13 9.86 13.63
C GLU A 89 0.64 10.53 12.33
N LYS A 90 -0.47 10.06 11.75
CA LYS A 90 -1.00 10.55 10.47
C LYS A 90 -2.47 10.90 10.57
N SER A 91 -2.93 11.82 9.73
CA SER A 91 -4.35 12.06 9.50
C SER A 91 -4.87 11.12 8.41
N GLY A 92 -6.15 10.79 8.45
CA GLY A 92 -6.71 9.86 7.48
C GLY A 92 -8.20 9.62 7.66
N THR A 93 -8.64 8.49 7.14
CA THR A 93 -10.04 8.08 7.18
C THR A 93 -10.12 6.56 7.31
N PHE A 94 -11.02 6.09 8.17
CA PHE A 94 -11.44 4.69 8.20
C PHE A 94 -12.87 4.54 7.70
N LEU A 95 -13.13 3.41 7.05
CA LEU A 95 -14.49 2.94 6.80
C LEU A 95 -14.84 1.96 7.91
N ASN A 96 -15.93 2.19 8.64
CA ASN A 96 -16.39 1.22 9.64
C ASN A 96 -17.13 0.06 8.96
N TRP A 97 -17.52 -0.94 9.75
CA TRP A 97 -18.25 -2.13 9.29
C TRP A 97 -19.63 -1.82 8.68
N GLU A 98 -20.21 -0.64 8.95
CA GLU A 98 -21.46 -0.16 8.33
C GLU A 98 -21.22 0.58 7.01
N GLY A 99 -19.99 0.67 6.53
CA GLY A 99 -19.63 1.47 5.36
C GLY A 99 -19.61 2.99 5.63
N ARG A 100 -19.55 3.43 6.90
CA ARG A 100 -19.50 4.86 7.23
C ARG A 100 -18.06 5.36 7.28
N VAL A 101 -17.84 6.45 6.55
CA VAL A 101 -16.57 7.19 6.49
C VAL A 101 -16.36 7.97 7.79
N ARG A 102 -15.21 7.75 8.45
CA ARG A 102 -14.80 8.47 9.67
C ARG A 102 -13.41 9.07 9.50
N MET A 103 -13.36 10.40 9.48
CA MET A 103 -12.10 11.15 9.42
C MET A 103 -11.46 11.22 10.80
N PHE A 104 -10.13 11.22 10.84
CA PHE A 104 -9.34 11.45 12.05
C PHE A 104 -8.12 12.31 11.75
N GLN A 105 -7.61 12.96 12.80
CA GLN A 105 -6.37 13.74 12.75
C GLN A 105 -5.24 12.98 13.45
N ALA A 106 -4.00 13.31 13.11
CA ALA A 106 -2.83 12.82 13.84
C ALA A 106 -2.97 13.18 15.33
N ALA A 107 -2.85 12.16 16.19
CA ALA A 107 -2.89 12.32 17.64
C ALA A 107 -1.52 12.74 18.19
N LEU A 108 -0.44 12.27 17.57
CA LEU A 108 0.94 12.62 17.87
C LEU A 108 1.46 13.56 16.78
N LYS A 109 1.82 14.78 17.18
CA LYS A 109 2.35 15.80 16.28
C LYS A 109 3.88 15.72 16.22
N PRO A 110 4.51 16.14 15.11
CA PRO A 110 5.97 16.12 14.97
C PRO A 110 6.71 16.80 16.13
N GLU A 111 6.20 17.93 16.62
CA GLU A 111 6.80 18.67 17.74
C GLU A 111 6.75 17.93 19.09
N GLN A 112 5.96 16.85 19.20
CA GLN A 112 5.82 16.04 20.40
C GLN A 112 6.70 14.79 20.37
N MET A 113 7.41 14.55 19.26
CA MET A 113 8.14 13.31 19.04
C MET A 113 9.65 13.52 19.16
N PRO A 114 10.39 12.59 19.79
CA PRO A 114 11.85 12.69 19.90
C PRO A 114 12.57 12.35 18.59
N ARG A 115 11.83 11.94 17.55
CA ARG A 115 12.34 11.49 16.25
C ARG A 115 11.63 12.23 15.12
N THR A 116 12.29 12.29 13.96
CA THR A 116 11.64 12.72 12.72
C THR A 116 10.49 11.78 12.37
N LEU A 117 9.36 12.37 11.98
CA LEU A 117 8.19 11.61 11.55
C LEU A 117 8.50 10.87 10.24
N ALA A 118 8.18 9.58 10.20
CA ALA A 118 8.24 8.81 8.98
C ALA A 118 7.20 9.34 7.96
N PRO A 119 7.44 9.23 6.65
CA PRO A 119 6.42 9.54 5.65
C PRO A 119 5.20 8.63 5.82
N VAL A 120 4.02 9.11 5.44
CA VAL A 120 2.82 8.27 5.33
C VAL A 120 2.95 7.33 4.12
N ASP A 121 2.29 6.15 4.18
CA ASP A 121 2.37 5.13 3.13
C ASP A 121 2.07 5.70 1.74
N SER A 122 1.02 6.53 1.62
CA SER A 122 0.66 7.17 0.34
C SER A 122 1.74 8.09 -0.21
N ARG A 123 2.51 8.77 0.67
CA ARG A 123 3.63 9.62 0.28
C ARG A 123 4.79 8.77 -0.23
N VAL A 124 5.07 7.63 0.42
CA VAL A 124 6.08 6.67 -0.05
C VAL A 124 5.69 6.13 -1.44
N LEU A 125 4.44 5.69 -1.61
CA LEU A 125 3.95 5.18 -2.90
C LEU A 125 4.01 6.23 -4.01
N HIS A 126 3.67 7.48 -3.70
CA HIS A 126 3.77 8.58 -4.66
C HIS A 126 5.23 8.89 -5.03
N MET A 127 6.16 8.88 -4.05
CA MET A 127 7.59 9.07 -4.33
C MET A 127 8.17 7.91 -5.15
N LEU A 128 7.75 6.68 -4.88
CA LEU A 128 8.15 5.50 -5.63
C LEU A 128 7.65 5.60 -7.08
N ALA A 129 6.40 6.00 -7.28
CA ALA A 129 5.82 6.20 -8.60
C ALA A 129 6.56 7.28 -9.38
N ASP A 130 6.86 8.44 -8.76
CA ASP A 130 7.65 9.50 -9.40
C ASP A 130 9.06 9.02 -9.77
N ALA A 131 9.71 8.22 -8.92
CA ALA A 131 11.01 7.63 -9.23
C ALA A 131 10.97 6.62 -10.40
N MET A 132 9.79 6.05 -10.66
CA MET A 132 9.51 5.16 -11.79
C MET A 132 8.96 5.91 -13.02
N ASP A 133 8.96 7.25 -13.02
CA ASP A 133 8.40 8.10 -14.08
C ASP A 133 6.88 7.89 -14.28
N VAL A 134 6.17 7.53 -13.19
CA VAL A 134 4.71 7.39 -13.13
C VAL A 134 4.13 8.43 -12.19
N HIS A 135 3.51 9.46 -12.76
CA HIS A 135 3.04 10.60 -11.96
C HIS A 135 1.60 10.44 -11.49
N PHE A 136 1.41 9.94 -10.28
CA PHE A 136 0.07 9.85 -9.66
C PHE A 136 -0.55 11.22 -9.34
N ALA A 137 0.26 12.28 -9.18
CA ALA A 137 -0.18 13.59 -8.71
C ALA A 137 -0.92 13.56 -7.34
N LEU A 138 -0.50 12.65 -6.45
CA LEU A 138 -1.04 12.47 -5.10
C LEU A 138 0.00 12.80 -4.01
N PRO A 139 0.51 14.05 -3.93
CA PRO A 139 1.60 14.38 -3.02
C PRO A 139 1.21 14.38 -1.54
N ASP A 140 -0.09 14.50 -1.25
CA ASP A 140 -0.63 14.62 0.11
C ASP A 140 -2.05 14.02 0.24
N LEU A 141 -2.53 13.96 1.48
CA LEU A 141 -3.86 13.44 1.82
C LEU A 141 -5.00 14.24 1.16
N THR A 142 -4.85 15.56 1.03
CA THR A 142 -5.87 16.42 0.43
C THR A 142 -6.00 16.17 -1.07
N ALA A 143 -4.90 15.91 -1.77
CA ALA A 143 -4.90 15.48 -3.16
C ALA A 143 -5.54 14.10 -3.31
N ALA A 144 -5.14 13.12 -2.49
CA ALA A 144 -5.74 11.78 -2.49
C ALA A 144 -7.26 11.81 -2.25
N ARG A 145 -7.72 12.65 -1.32
CA ARG A 145 -9.15 12.78 -1.04
C ARG A 145 -9.91 13.40 -2.20
N ARG A 146 -9.38 14.48 -2.79
CA ARG A 146 -9.96 15.11 -3.98
C ARG A 146 -10.05 14.14 -5.15
N GLU A 147 -9.08 13.25 -5.30
CA GLU A 147 -9.11 12.21 -6.33
C GLU A 147 -10.21 11.17 -6.09
N LEU A 148 -10.33 10.68 -4.85
CA LEU A 148 -11.41 9.75 -4.48
C LEU A 148 -12.80 10.38 -4.68
N ASP A 149 -12.97 11.65 -4.30
CA ASP A 149 -14.23 12.37 -4.49
C ASP A 149 -14.53 12.59 -5.99
N ARG A 150 -13.50 12.70 -6.86
CA ARG A 150 -13.67 12.79 -8.32
C ARG A 150 -14.13 11.47 -8.93
N LEU A 151 -13.68 10.33 -8.40
CA LEU A 151 -14.15 9.01 -8.82
C LEU A 151 -15.64 8.78 -8.45
N GLY A 152 -16.15 9.51 -7.45
CA GLY A 152 -17.56 9.50 -7.06
C GLY A 152 -17.98 8.30 -6.21
N GLY A 153 -19.27 8.25 -5.88
CA GLY A 153 -19.89 7.11 -5.22
C GLY A 153 -20.26 6.04 -6.26
N TRP A 154 -19.85 4.80 -5.98
CA TRP A 154 -20.14 3.61 -6.79
C TRP A 154 -21.50 3.02 -6.44
#